data_AF-A0A0K1RZ63-F1
#
_entry.id   AF-A0A0K1RZ63-F1
#
_cell.length_a   1.000
_cell.length_b   1.000
_cell.length_c   1.000
_cell.angle_alpha   90.00
_cell.angle_beta   90.00
_cell.angle_gamma   90.00
#
_symmetry.space_group_name_H-M   'P 1'
#
loop_
_entity.id
_entity.type
_entity.pdbx_description
1 polymer ?
#
loop_
_entity_poly.entity_id
_entity_poly.type
_entity_poly.pdbx_seq_one_letter_code
_entity_poly.pdbx_strand_id
1 'polypeptide(L)' 'MATRQFRVNLSQKDSEYLKEIAKELDLTESEVIRKGLKLMALYAKTETEEDTQLILQKGNEQRPLLIV' A
#
# COMPACT_ATOMS: atom_id res chain seq x y z
N MET A 1 20.89 -1.24 -11.93
CA MET A 1 19.62 -1.94 -12.19
C MET A 1 18.79 -1.08 -13.14
N ALA A 2 18.18 -1.66 -14.18
CA ALA A 2 17.39 -0.90 -15.15
C ALA A 2 16.13 -0.33 -14.48
N THR A 3 15.98 0.99 -14.49
CA THR A 3 14.80 1.66 -13.94
C THR A 3 13.70 1.66 -15.01
N ARG A 4 12.63 0.90 -14.77
CA ARG A 4 11.44 0.93 -15.64
C ARG A 4 10.52 2.08 -15.19
N GLN A 5 10.10 2.92 -16.13
CA GLN A 5 9.04 3.90 -15.87
C GLN A 5 7.67 3.19 -15.93
N PHE A 6 6.83 3.46 -14.93
CA PHE A 6 5.45 2.97 -14.83
C PHE A 6 4.52 4.17 -14.75
N ARG A 7 3.56 4.27 -15.67
CA ARG A 7 2.52 5.31 -15.66
C ARG A 7 1.22 4.70 -15.18
N VAL A 8 0.53 5.40 -14.29
CA VAL A 8 -0.75 4.98 -13.73
C VAL A 8 -1.81 5.97 -14.20
N ASN A 9 -2.91 5.43 -14.73
CA ASN A 9 -4.10 6.23 -15.01
C ASN A 9 -5.03 6.10 -13.81
N LEU A 10 -5.33 7.22 -13.16
CA LEU A 10 -6.19 7.30 -12.00
C LEU A 10 -7.42 8.14 -12.33
N SER A 11 -8.56 7.84 -11.70
CA SER A 11 -9.66 8.78 -11.68
C SER A 11 -9.25 10.06 -10.94
N GLN A 12 -9.99 11.15 -11.14
CA GLN A 12 -9.70 12.38 -10.41
C GLN A 12 -9.75 12.16 -8.88
N LYS A 13 -10.76 11.41 -8.42
CA LYS A 13 -10.93 11.06 -7.00
C LYS A 13 -9.75 10.27 -6.45
N ASP A 14 -9.28 9.25 -7.19
CA ASP A 14 -8.14 8.43 -6.74
C ASP A 14 -6.82 9.22 -6.75
N SER A 15 -6.68 10.16 -7.69
CA SER A 15 -5.54 11.08 -7.75
C SER A 15 -5.52 12.04 -6.56
N GLU A 16 -6.68 12.58 -6.18
CA GLU A 16 -6.83 13.41 -4.97
C GLU A 16 -6.51 12.59 -3.71
N TYR A 17 -7.03 11.36 -3.62
CA TYR A 17 -6.76 10.48 -2.49
C TYR A 17 -5.27 10.09 -2.37
N LEU A 18 -4.59 9.83 -3.50
CA LEU A 18 -3.15 9.59 -3.53
C LEU A 18 -2.35 10.78 -2.97
N LYS A 19 -2.75 12.01 -3.30
CA LYS A 19 -2.12 13.24 -2.79
C LYS A 19 -2.34 13.41 -1.29
N GLU A 20 -3.52 13.08 -0.80
CA GLU A 20 -3.83 13.13 0.63
C GLU A 20 -2.95 12.16 1.41
N ILE A 21 -2.85 10.90 0.98
CA ILE A 21 -1.98 9.89 1.61
C ILE A 21 -0.51 10.35 1.59
N ALA A 22 -0.05 10.86 0.46
CA ALA A 22 1.31 11.39 0.31
C ALA A 22 1.59 12.50 1.34
N LYS A 23 0.64 13.42 1.51
CA LYS A 23 0.74 14.51 2.48
C LYS A 23 0.69 14.02 3.93
N GLU A 24 -0.22 13.12 4.28
CA GLU A 24 -0.38 12.61 5.65
C GLU A 24 0.84 11.84 6.14
N LEU A 25 1.51 11.13 5.23
CA LEU A 25 2.66 10.29 5.55
C LEU A 25 4.01 10.97 5.31
N ASP A 26 4.01 12.23 4.84
CA ASP A 26 5.19 12.98 4.42
C ASP A 26 6.04 12.20 3.39
N LEU A 27 5.37 11.74 2.32
CA LEU A 27 5.93 10.95 1.23
C LEU A 27 5.62 11.56 -0.13
N THR A 28 6.38 11.19 -1.14
CA THR A 28 6.00 11.44 -2.55
C THR A 28 4.93 10.46 -3.01
N GLU A 29 4.09 10.87 -3.97
CA GLU A 29 3.10 9.97 -4.61
C GLU A 29 3.73 8.68 -5.14
N SER A 30 4.95 8.76 -5.70
CA SER A 30 5.70 7.60 -6.19
C SER A 30 6.15 6.65 -5.06
N GLU A 31 6.41 7.16 -3.86
CA GLU A 31 6.72 6.32 -2.70
C GLU A 31 5.46 5.66 -2.15
N VAL A 32 4.32 6.36 -2.15
CA VAL A 32 3.02 5.78 -1.78
C VAL A 32 2.70 4.60 -2.70
N ILE A 33 2.80 4.77 -4.02
CA ILE A 33 2.55 3.67 -4.97
C ILE A 33 3.53 2.51 -4.76
N ARG A 34 4.82 2.78 -4.53
CA ARG A 34 5.82 1.73 -4.26
C ARG A 34 5.55 0.97 -2.95
N LYS A 35 5.13 1.67 -1.89
CA LYS A 35 4.73 1.04 -0.62
C LYS A 35 3.43 0.26 -0.78
N GLY A 36 2.45 0.81 -1.51
CA GLY A 36 1.21 0.14 -1.87
C GLY A 36 1.46 -1.17 -2.61
N LEU A 37 2.36 -1.19 -3.60
CA LEU A 37 2.74 -2.42 -4.30
C LEU A 37 3.29 -3.50 -3.35
N LYS A 38 4.11 -3.11 -2.36
CA LYS A 38 4.63 -4.05 -1.34
C LYS A 38 3.52 -4.59 -0.44
N LEU A 39 2.58 -3.74 -0.04
CA LEU A 39 1.41 -4.15 0.74
C LEU A 39 0.56 -5.14 -0.06
N MET A 40 0.31 -4.86 -1.34
CA MET A 40 -0.42 -5.78 -2.23
C MET A 40 0.30 -7.11 -2.40
N ALA A 41 1.63 -7.13 -2.42
CA ALA A 41 2.39 -8.39 -2.47
C ALA A 41 2.25 -9.22 -1.18
N LEU A 42 2.11 -8.59 -0.01
CA LEU A 42 1.83 -9.28 1.23
C LEU A 42 0.40 -9.81 1.26
N TYR A 43 -0.57 -9.01 0.79
CA TYR A 43 -1.95 -9.43 0.63
C TYR A 43 -2.09 -10.62 -0.34
N ALA A 44 -1.40 -10.60 -1.48
CA ALA A 44 -1.43 -11.71 -2.42
C ALA A 44 -0.96 -13.04 -1.80
N LYS A 45 -0.04 -13.01 -0.83
CA LYS A 45 0.40 -14.21 -0.11
C LYS A 45 -0.69 -14.79 0.79
N THR A 46 -1.56 -13.95 1.34
CA THR A 46 -2.64 -14.41 2.21
C THR A 46 -3.73 -15.16 1.45
N GLU A 47 -3.86 -14.90 0.14
CA GLU A 47 -4.77 -15.65 -0.74
C GLU A 47 -4.22 -17.03 -1.13
N THR A 48 -2.90 -17.25 -0.99
CA THR A 48 -2.24 -18.49 -1.42
C THR A 48 -1.84 -19.43 -0.29
N GLU A 49 -1.72 -18.93 0.94
CA GLU A 49 -1.33 -19.70 2.12
C GLU A 49 -2.52 -19.79 3.09
N GLU A 50 -2.98 -21.02 3.39
CA GLU A 50 -4.05 -21.27 4.37
C GLU A 50 -3.67 -20.67 5.74
N ASP A 51 -4.64 -20.06 6.42
CA ASP A 51 -4.51 -19.43 7.76
C ASP A 51 -3.58 -18.20 7.89
N THR A 52 -3.40 -17.41 6.82
CA THR A 52 -2.56 -16.20 6.89
C THR A 52 -3.35 -14.94 7.26
N GLN A 53 -2.80 -14.11 8.16
CA GLN A 53 -3.39 -12.82 8.56
C GLN A 53 -2.38 -11.67 8.41
N LEU A 54 -2.85 -10.50 7.98
CA LEU A 54 -2.05 -9.26 7.99
C LEU A 54 -2.31 -8.48 9.28
N ILE A 55 -1.25 -8.26 10.06
CA ILE A 55 -1.28 -7.50 11.31
C ILE A 55 -0.46 -6.22 11.14
N LEU A 56 -1.06 -5.07 11.43
CA LEU A 56 -0.33 -3.82 11.60
C LEU A 56 0.20 -3.74 13.04
N GLN A 57 1.51 -3.72 13.17
CA GLN A 57 2.18 -3.51 14.45
C GLN A 57 2.79 -2.10 14.51
N LYS A 58 2.41 -1.33 15.54
CA LYS A 58 3.02 -0.02 15.86
C LYS A 58 3.45 -0.03 17.32
N GLY A 59 4.74 -0.28 17.55
CA GLY A 59 5.25 -0.54 18.91
C GLY A 59 4.70 -1.85 19.47
N ASN A 60 4.07 -1.79 20.64
CA ASN A 60 3.41 -2.95 21.27
C ASN A 60 1.92 -3.06 20.91
N GLU A 61 1.38 -2.12 20.14
CA GLU A 61 0.01 -2.22 19.64
C GLU A 61 -0.02 -3.05 18.37
N GLN A 62 -0.87 -4.06 18.36
CA GLN A 62 -1.20 -4.84 17.17
C GLN A 62 -2.65 -4.56 16.79
N ARG A 63 -2.90 -4.30 15.51
CA ARG A 63 -4.23 -4.10 14.95
C ARG A 63 -4.38 -5.00 13.73
N PRO A 64 -5.43 -5.84 13.65
CA PRO A 64 -5.69 -6.60 12.44
C PRO A 64 -6.00 -5.62 11.30
N LEU A 65 -5.46 -5.88 10.12
CA LEU A 65 -5.80 -5.12 8.93
C LEU A 65 -7.06 -5.75 8.33
N LEU A 66 -8.20 -5.09 8.48
CA LEU A 66 -9.44 -5.43 7.76
C LEU A 66 -9.47 -4.63 6.46
N ILE A 67 -9.28 -5.31 5.34
CA ILE A 67 -9.52 -4.75 4.00
C ILE A 67 -10.98 -5.11 3.68
N VAL A 68 -11.86 -4.10 3.58
CA VAL A 68 -13.30 -4.25 3.26
C VAL A 68 -13.56 -3.81 1.83
#